data_AF-A0A8T5F978-F1
#
_entry.id   AF-A0A8T5F978-F1
#
_cell.length_a   1.000
_cell.length_b   1.000
_cell.length_c   1.000
_cell.angle_alpha   90.00
_cell.angle_beta   90.00
_cell.angle_gamma   90.00
#
_symmetry.space_group_name_H-M   'P 1'
#
loop_
_entity.id
_entity.type
_entity.pdbx_description
1 polymer ?
#
loop_
_entity_poly.entity_id
_entity_poly.type
_entity_poly.pdbx_seq_one_letter_code
_entity_poly.pdbx_strand_id
1 'polypeptide(L)'
;MSETQISAITLEKEKNEFSGDEDITINVRFSLTGGLRDAFTEKNWTQAYNENDNTMKLKYGVKLAKGGIRKHELGKTVDTYRKASIFWTRNPKLVNPMKDRRIWVQVAKNFEPFIALTEEDVRKEFFDF
;
A
#
# COMPACT_ATOMS: atom_id res chain seq x y z
N MET A 1 2.97 -14.92 -15.63
CA MET A 1 2.60 -13.97 -14.56
C MET A 1 2.20 -12.66 -15.22
N SER A 2 1.14 -12.02 -14.74
CA SER A 2 0.73 -10.68 -15.19
C SER A 2 1.83 -9.66 -14.87
N GLU A 3 2.06 -8.70 -15.76
CA GLU A 3 2.99 -7.60 -15.50
C GLU A 3 2.46 -6.74 -14.34
N THR A 4 3.35 -6.27 -13.47
CA THR A 4 2.96 -5.37 -12.37
C THR A 4 2.96 -3.93 -12.87
N GLN A 5 1.85 -3.23 -12.69
CA GLN A 5 1.67 -1.88 -13.19
C GLN A 5 0.96 -0.97 -12.17
N ILE A 6 1.20 0.33 -12.31
CA ILE A 6 0.42 1.35 -11.60
C ILE A 6 -0.85 1.62 -12.39
N SER A 7 -1.98 1.64 -11.72
CA SER A 7 -3.31 1.82 -12.32
C SER A 7 -4.13 2.85 -11.53
N ALA A 8 -5.18 3.36 -12.16
CA ALA A 8 -6.15 4.27 -11.54
C ALA A 8 -5.53 5.51 -10.87
N ILE A 9 -4.51 6.11 -11.51
CA ILE A 9 -3.89 7.33 -10.99
C ILE A 9 -4.90 8.48 -11.10
N THR A 10 -5.34 9.02 -9.97
CA THR A 10 -6.22 10.20 -9.90
C THR A 10 -5.61 11.27 -9.01
N LEU A 11 -5.89 12.53 -9.36
CA LEU A 11 -5.53 13.69 -8.55
C LEU A 11 -6.80 14.24 -7.91
N GLU A 12 -6.79 14.32 -6.59
CA GLU A 12 -7.90 14.84 -5.80
C GLU A 12 -7.46 16.13 -5.12
N LYS A 13 -8.16 17.21 -5.49
CA LYS A 13 -8.03 18.50 -4.81
C LYS A 13 -8.89 18.51 -3.56
N GLU A 14 -8.39 19.13 -2.50
CA GLU A 14 -9.18 19.36 -1.29
C GLU A 14 -10.31 20.36 -1.55
N LYS A 15 -10.04 21.40 -2.34
CA LYS A 15 -10.98 22.47 -2.66
C LYS A 15 -10.70 23.14 -4.00
N ASN A 16 -11.64 23.97 -4.46
CA ASN A 16 -11.59 24.62 -5.78
C ASN A 16 -10.91 25.99 -5.78
N GLU A 17 -10.96 26.69 -4.65
CA GLU A 17 -10.51 28.07 -4.51
C GLU A 17 -9.58 28.17 -3.32
N PHE A 18 -8.46 28.87 -3.51
CA PHE A 18 -7.41 29.08 -2.52
C PHE A 18 -7.13 30.57 -2.42
N SER A 19 -6.86 31.06 -1.22
CA SER A 19 -6.31 32.41 -1.07
C SER A 19 -4.82 32.42 -1.45
N GLY A 20 -4.25 33.61 -1.68
CA GLY A 20 -2.85 33.73 -2.12
C GLY A 20 -1.81 33.20 -1.13
N ASP A 21 -2.17 33.11 0.15
CA ASP A 21 -1.27 32.76 1.25
C ASP A 21 -1.49 31.34 1.79
N GLU A 22 -2.31 30.54 1.10
CA GLU A 22 -2.72 29.23 1.59
C GLU A 22 -1.91 28.08 0.97
N ASP A 23 -1.58 27.09 1.81
CA ASP A 23 -0.95 25.86 1.36
C ASP A 23 -1.94 25.00 0.56
N ILE A 24 -1.52 24.58 -0.63
CA ILE A 24 -2.31 23.73 -1.52
C ILE A 24 -1.92 22.26 -1.29
N THR A 25 -2.87 21.47 -0.79
CA THR A 25 -2.72 20.02 -0.69
C THR A 25 -3.35 19.32 -1.89
N ILE A 26 -2.56 18.48 -2.57
CA ILE A 26 -3.02 17.63 -3.67
C ILE A 26 -2.85 16.18 -3.23
N ASN A 27 -3.97 15.45 -3.19
CA ASN A 27 -3.96 14.03 -2.92
C ASN A 27 -3.81 13.25 -4.23
N VAL A 28 -2.97 12.23 -4.23
CA VAL A 28 -2.81 11.31 -5.36
C VAL A 28 -3.31 9.96 -4.92
N ARG A 29 -4.27 9.40 -5.64
CA ARG A 29 -4.69 8.00 -5.46
C ARG A 29 -4.19 7.15 -6.60
N PHE A 30 -3.74 5.95 -6.28
CA PHE A 30 -3.33 4.96 -7.29
C PHE A 30 -3.31 3.56 -6.70
N SER A 31 -3.34 2.55 -7.57
CA SER A 31 -3.27 1.14 -7.16
C SER A 31 -2.19 0.41 -7.92
N LEU A 32 -1.45 -0.46 -7.22
CA LEU A 32 -0.62 -1.47 -7.87
C LEU A 32 -1.47 -2.69 -8.22
N THR A 33 -1.45 -3.07 -9.50
CA THR A 33 -2.18 -4.22 -10.05
C THR A 33 -1.23 -5.17 -10.80
N GLY A 34 -1.71 -6.37 -11.09
CA GLY A 34 -0.96 -7.40 -11.80
C GLY A 34 -0.19 -8.34 -10.87
N GLY A 35 0.89 -8.92 -11.38
CA GLY A 35 1.48 -10.14 -10.81
C GLY A 35 1.87 -10.03 -9.34
N LEU A 36 2.37 -8.87 -8.89
CA LEU A 36 2.72 -8.66 -7.49
C LEU A 36 1.50 -8.72 -6.56
N ARG A 37 0.40 -8.07 -6.95
CA ARG A 37 -0.86 -8.07 -6.19
C ARG A 37 -1.50 -9.47 -6.23
N ASP A 38 -1.48 -10.10 -7.40
CA ASP A 38 -2.10 -11.40 -7.64
C ASP A 38 -1.35 -12.53 -6.92
N ALA A 39 -0.02 -12.38 -6.73
CA ALA A 39 0.80 -13.33 -5.98
C ALA A 39 0.77 -13.11 -4.46
N PHE A 40 0.27 -11.97 -3.97
CA PHE A 40 0.19 -11.68 -2.53
C PHE A 40 -1.05 -12.33 -1.93
N THR A 41 -1.01 -13.66 -1.83
CA THR A 41 -2.11 -14.53 -1.36
C THR A 41 -1.72 -15.28 -0.09
N GLU A 42 -2.73 -15.80 0.59
CA GLU A 42 -2.55 -16.54 1.83
C GLU A 42 -1.65 -17.75 1.70
N LYS A 43 -1.81 -18.48 0.60
CA LYS A 43 -0.93 -19.59 0.29
C LYS A 43 0.54 -19.14 0.19
N ASN A 44 0.78 -18.04 -0.51
CA ASN A 44 2.14 -17.60 -0.81
C ASN A 44 2.84 -16.95 0.40
N TRP A 45 2.16 -16.09 1.17
CA TRP A 45 2.79 -15.53 2.38
C TRP A 45 2.94 -16.58 3.49
N THR A 46 2.09 -17.59 3.53
CA THR A 46 2.26 -18.75 4.44
C THR A 46 3.51 -19.54 4.07
N GLN A 47 3.71 -19.78 2.77
CA GLN A 47 4.92 -20.43 2.28
C GLN A 47 6.16 -19.57 2.60
N ALA A 48 6.14 -18.27 2.30
CA ALA A 48 7.22 -17.35 2.61
C ALA A 48 7.58 -17.37 4.11
N TYR A 49 6.57 -17.37 4.98
CA TYR A 49 6.79 -17.47 6.43
C TYR A 49 7.51 -18.75 6.84
N ASN A 50 7.09 -19.89 6.30
CA ASN A 50 7.73 -21.19 6.57
C ASN A 50 9.17 -21.25 6.03
N GLU A 51 9.47 -20.49 4.97
CA GLU A 51 10.80 -20.32 4.40
C GLU A 51 11.64 -19.23 5.11
N ASN A 52 11.11 -18.63 6.19
CA ASN A 52 11.69 -17.50 6.95
C ASN A 52 11.78 -16.17 6.19
N ASP A 53 11.05 -16.03 5.08
CA ASP A 53 10.84 -14.75 4.42
C ASP A 53 9.59 -14.08 5.01
N ASN A 54 9.80 -13.33 6.08
CA ASN A 54 8.73 -12.81 6.93
C ASN A 54 8.38 -11.36 6.66
N THR A 55 9.01 -10.68 5.70
CA THR A 55 8.78 -9.25 5.50
C THR A 55 8.85 -8.83 4.05
N MET A 56 7.89 -8.00 3.63
CA MET A 56 7.89 -7.35 2.33
C MET A 56 7.88 -5.83 2.52
N LYS A 57 8.77 -5.12 1.82
CA LYS A 57 8.85 -3.65 1.87
C LYS A 57 8.67 -3.06 0.48
N LEU A 58 7.67 -2.20 0.34
CA LEU A 58 7.37 -1.49 -0.89
C LEU A 58 7.73 -0.01 -0.72
N LYS A 59 8.81 0.43 -1.37
CA LYS A 59 9.23 1.84 -1.41
C LYS A 59 8.59 2.53 -2.60
N TYR A 60 8.12 3.76 -2.42
CA TYR A 60 7.53 4.54 -3.50
C TYR A 60 7.80 6.03 -3.31
N GLY A 61 7.85 6.73 -4.43
CA GLY A 61 8.05 8.17 -4.51
C GLY A 61 6.91 8.84 -5.28
N VAL A 62 6.37 9.93 -4.78
CA VAL A 62 5.37 10.75 -5.48
C VAL A 62 5.96 12.14 -5.71
N LYS A 63 5.94 12.56 -6.97
CA LYS A 63 6.42 13.87 -7.42
C LYS A 63 5.34 14.54 -8.26
N LEU A 64 5.03 15.79 -7.92
CA LEU A 64 4.19 16.63 -8.75
C LEU A 64 5.07 17.44 -9.69
N ALA A 65 4.72 17.50 -10.97
CA ALA A 65 5.45 18.31 -11.94
C ALA A 65 4.50 19.09 -12.84
N LYS A 66 4.92 20.28 -13.27
CA LYS A 66 4.17 21.07 -14.24
C LYS A 66 4.19 20.38 -15.61
N GLY A 67 3.04 20.31 -16.27
CA GLY A 67 2.94 19.88 -17.68
C GLY A 67 3.53 20.93 -18.63
N GLY A 68 4.23 20.49 -19.68
CA GLY A 68 4.82 21.35 -20.71
C GLY A 68 6.21 20.91 -21.17
N ILE A 69 6.85 21.73 -22.02
CA ILE A 69 8.17 21.44 -22.63
C ILE A 69 9.29 21.36 -21.58
N ARG A 70 9.17 22.10 -20.47
CA ARG A 70 10.08 22.01 -19.31
C ARG A 70 9.32 21.49 -18.11
N LYS A 71 9.63 20.26 -17.70
CA LYS A 71 9.13 19.68 -16.44
C LYS A 71 9.83 20.37 -15.28
N HIS A 72 9.07 21.05 -14.44
CA HIS A 72 9.54 21.59 -13.17
C HIS A 72 8.79 20.87 -12.05
N GLU A 73 9.52 20.35 -11.06
CA GLU A 73 8.92 19.72 -9.88
C GLU A 73 8.26 20.80 -9.02
N LEU A 74 7.08 20.49 -8.49
CA LEU A 74 6.25 21.39 -7.68
C LEU A 74 6.10 20.82 -6.28
N GLY A 75 6.25 21.69 -5.28
CA GLY A 75 6.01 21.36 -3.88
C GLY A 75 7.00 20.34 -3.31
N LYS A 76 6.58 19.66 -2.24
CA LYS A 76 7.39 18.67 -1.53
C LYS A 76 7.21 17.29 -2.13
N THR A 77 8.31 16.60 -2.42
CA THR A 77 8.29 15.21 -2.84
C THR A 77 7.95 14.30 -1.66
N VAL A 78 7.21 13.22 -1.92
CA VAL A 78 6.93 12.18 -0.94
C VAL A 78 7.80 10.99 -1.26
N ASP A 79 8.72 10.64 -0.37
CA ASP A 79 9.49 9.40 -0.45
C ASP A 79 9.22 8.58 0.81
N THR A 80 8.52 7.46 0.67
CA THR A 80 8.09 6.65 1.81
C THR A 80 8.04 5.17 1.46
N TYR A 81 7.57 4.35 2.41
CA TYR A 81 7.39 2.92 2.22
C TYR A 81 6.18 2.38 2.98
N ARG A 82 5.64 1.27 2.47
CA ARG A 82 4.76 0.37 3.22
C ARG A 82 5.52 -0.91 3.54
N LYS A 83 5.29 -1.45 4.75
CA LYS A 83 5.90 -2.72 5.17
C LYS A 83 4.80 -3.71 5.53
N ALA A 84 4.81 -4.87 4.90
CA ALA A 84 4.04 -6.02 5.34
C ALA A 84 4.95 -6.93 6.18
N SER A 85 4.55 -7.22 7.41
CA SER A 85 5.23 -8.17 8.28
C SER A 85 4.34 -9.40 8.44
N ILE A 86 4.89 -10.57 8.14
CA ILE A 86 4.20 -11.85 8.21
C ILE A 86 4.57 -12.48 9.56
N PHE A 87 3.57 -12.88 10.33
CA PHE A 87 3.77 -13.40 11.68
C PHE A 87 2.75 -14.46 12.03
N TRP A 88 3.12 -15.34 12.95
CA TRP A 88 2.22 -16.34 13.49
C TRP A 88 1.59 -15.87 14.80
N THR A 89 0.30 -16.13 15.01
CA THR A 89 -0.37 -15.84 16.28
C THR A 89 -1.49 -16.84 16.60
N ARG A 90 -1.72 -17.05 17.90
CA ARG A 90 -2.86 -17.82 18.46
C ARG A 90 -3.94 -16.92 19.04
N ASN A 91 -3.89 -15.62 18.80
CA ASN A 91 -4.81 -14.67 19.44
C ASN A 91 -6.28 -14.94 19.03
N PRO A 92 -7.17 -15.28 19.98
CA PRO A 92 -8.58 -15.59 19.72
C PRO A 92 -9.43 -14.38 19.29
N LYS A 93 -8.87 -13.17 19.25
CA LYS A 93 -9.52 -11.96 18.69
C LYS A 93 -9.10 -11.66 17.25
N LEU A 94 -7.96 -12.21 16.85
CA LEU A 94 -7.47 -12.20 15.47
C LEU A 94 -7.75 -13.56 14.84
N VAL A 95 -8.84 -14.24 15.20
CA VAL A 95 -9.20 -15.49 14.51
C VAL A 95 -10.09 -15.10 13.35
N ASN A 96 -9.66 -15.52 12.18
CA ASN A 96 -10.53 -15.54 11.04
C ASN A 96 -11.77 -16.40 11.37
N PRO A 97 -12.98 -16.01 10.94
CA PRO A 97 -14.15 -16.90 11.01
C PRO A 97 -13.92 -18.27 10.35
N MET A 98 -12.93 -18.39 9.46
CA MET A 98 -12.35 -19.64 8.95
C MET A 98 -11.28 -20.18 9.93
N LYS A 99 -11.65 -21.21 10.70
CA LYS A 99 -11.01 -21.70 11.94
C LYS A 99 -9.55 -22.18 11.90
N ASP A 100 -8.85 -22.20 10.77
CA ASP A 100 -7.52 -22.84 10.64
C ASP A 100 -6.33 -21.88 10.45
N ARG A 101 -6.56 -20.56 10.42
CA ARG A 101 -5.49 -19.60 10.10
C ARG A 101 -4.63 -19.27 11.31
N ARG A 102 -3.31 -19.45 11.18
CA ARG A 102 -2.33 -19.07 12.21
C ARG A 102 -1.27 -18.08 11.74
N ILE A 103 -1.14 -17.84 10.44
CA ILE A 103 -0.18 -16.89 9.85
C ILE A 103 -0.93 -15.68 9.31
N TRP A 104 -0.45 -14.49 9.66
CA TRP A 104 -1.10 -13.20 9.49
C TRP A 104 -0.16 -12.18 8.88
N VAL A 105 -0.72 -11.16 8.24
CA VAL A 105 0.02 -10.04 7.68
C VAL A 105 -0.39 -8.75 8.39
N GLN A 106 0.61 -8.04 8.91
CA GLN A 106 0.47 -6.70 9.46
C GLN A 106 1.06 -5.71 8.45
N VAL A 107 0.22 -4.82 7.92
CA VAL A 107 0.64 -3.76 7.00
C VAL A 107 0.85 -2.48 7.80
N ALA A 108 2.06 -1.93 7.77
CA ALA A 108 2.39 -0.65 8.38
C ALA A 108 2.44 0.45 7.32
N LYS A 109 1.60 1.48 7.49
CA LYS A 109 1.59 2.73 6.72
C LYS A 109 2.13 3.82 7.62
N ASN A 110 3.26 4.45 7.28
CA ASN A 110 3.85 5.53 8.09
C ASN A 110 3.94 5.19 9.61
N PHE A 111 4.37 3.97 9.95
CA PHE A 111 4.47 3.44 11.32
C PHE A 111 3.14 3.10 12.02
N GLU A 112 1.99 3.30 11.40
CA GLU A 112 0.70 2.84 11.92
C GLU A 112 0.41 1.42 11.42
N PRO A 113 0.38 0.41 12.31
CA PRO A 113 0.12 -0.95 11.92
C PRO A 113 -1.38 -1.23 11.76
N PHE A 114 -1.73 -1.91 10.68
CA PHE A 114 -3.06 -2.43 10.41
C PHE A 114 -3.00 -3.94 10.20
N ILE A 115 -3.94 -4.67 10.80
CA ILE A 115 -4.09 -6.12 10.62
C ILE A 115 -5.46 -6.35 10.00
N ALA A 116 -5.48 -6.72 8.72
CA ALA A 116 -6.70 -7.10 8.02
C ALA A 116 -7.13 -8.53 8.35
N LEU A 117 -8.43 -8.78 8.29
CA LEU A 117 -9.01 -10.10 8.55
C LEU A 117 -9.13 -10.97 7.29
N THR A 118 -9.14 -10.35 6.12
CA THR A 118 -9.28 -11.04 4.82
C THR A 118 -8.07 -10.79 3.93
N GLU A 119 -7.80 -11.72 3.01
CA GLU A 119 -6.73 -11.57 2.03
C GLU A 119 -6.95 -10.35 1.12
N GLU A 120 -8.20 -10.07 0.77
CA GLU A 120 -8.54 -8.93 -0.08
C GLU A 120 -8.21 -7.61 0.63
N ASP A 121 -8.56 -7.49 1.91
CA ASP A 121 -8.27 -6.29 2.70
C ASP A 121 -6.76 -6.13 2.91
N VAL A 122 -6.02 -7.21 3.16
CA VAL A 122 -4.54 -7.15 3.20
C VAL A 122 -3.97 -6.61 1.89
N ARG A 123 -4.47 -7.10 0.75
CA ARG A 123 -4.05 -6.62 -0.58
C ARG A 123 -4.40 -5.16 -0.80
N LYS A 124 -5.62 -4.72 -0.45
CA LYS A 124 -6.02 -3.31 -0.54
C LYS A 124 -5.12 -2.42 0.32
N GLU A 125 -4.91 -2.80 1.56
CA GLU A 125 -4.10 -2.04 2.51
C GLU A 125 -2.64 -1.90 2.06
N PHE A 126 -2.08 -2.92 1.42
CA PHE A 126 -0.70 -2.89 0.98
C PHE A 126 -0.53 -2.20 -0.39
N PHE A 127 -1.44 -2.41 -1.34
CA PHE A 127 -1.28 -2.01 -2.74
C PHE A 127 -2.15 -0.83 -3.22
N ASP A 128 -3.11 -0.35 -2.42
CA ASP A 128 -3.98 0.79 -2.77
C ASP A 128 -3.56 2.04 -1.97
N PHE A 129 -3.19 3.11 -2.68
CA PHE A 129 -2.56 4.33 -2.18
C PHE A 129 -3.51 5.52 -2.19
#